data_AF-A0A1I7DDK9-F1
#
_entry.id   AF-A0A1I7DDK9-F1
#
_cell.length_a   1.000
_cell.length_b   1.000
_cell.length_c   1.000
_cell.angle_alpha   90.00
_cell.angle_beta   90.00
_cell.angle_gamma   90.00
#
_symmetry.space_group_name_H-M   'P 1'
#
loop_
_entity.id
_entity.type
_entity.pdbx_description
1 polymer ?
#
loop_
_entity_poly.entity_id
_entity_poly.type
_entity_poly.pdbx_seq_one_letter_code
_entity_poly.pdbx_strand_id
1 'polypeptide(L)'
;MRWAISLLAAGLTFAATAFAVAQEDQPSSIPFAGGTLSIKETADLDKILAFDGKELARNYVVYYDRTVDLDGTKVALFAVGDGGNACGPATVIVWKPEGGELKTETVGEDCGAPPAAATEDGLYFVPYLRPGSTADVQSWSPEEGLRVVGEMRFTPQPDTKWADIDPAKITHPYDLFANGDFYDAAKKVLGDKLEDVALALSVSGGPDKTASGVLYGSGCIPHACGGGDGFFAFDQKTKAVYFAQQGDGAEPDAWPALDTWPAEIREAMKKSIQQ
;
A
#
# COMPACT_ATOMS: atom_id res chain seq x y z
N MET A 1 51.86 34.75 -40.37
CA MET A 1 51.53 35.30 -39.04
C MET A 1 50.02 35.36 -38.93
N ARG A 2 49.41 34.88 -37.82
CA ARG A 2 48.04 34.31 -37.64
C ARG A 2 48.00 32.81 -38.03
N TRP A 3 47.96 31.79 -37.15
CA TRP A 3 47.31 31.51 -35.85
C TRP A 3 45.78 31.66 -35.87
N ALA A 4 45.06 30.52 -35.87
CA ALA A 4 44.04 30.13 -34.87
C ALA A 4 43.28 28.87 -35.36
N ILE A 5 43.53 27.70 -34.76
CA ILE A 5 42.75 27.05 -33.68
C ILE A 5 41.62 26.15 -34.24
N SER A 6 41.92 24.86 -34.29
CA SER A 6 40.93 23.78 -34.39
C SER A 6 40.25 23.61 -33.04
N LEU A 7 38.93 23.76 -33.00
CA LEU A 7 38.10 23.43 -31.84
C LEU A 7 37.78 21.93 -31.87
N LEU A 8 38.37 21.18 -30.94
CA LEU A 8 37.91 19.86 -30.53
C LEU A 8 36.55 20.01 -29.82
N ALA A 9 35.52 19.37 -30.37
CA ALA A 9 34.27 19.13 -29.67
C ALA A 9 34.45 17.94 -28.71
N ALA A 10 34.60 18.21 -27.42
CA ALA A 10 34.50 17.19 -26.38
C ALA A 10 33.02 16.87 -26.15
N GLY A 11 32.58 15.69 -26.59
CA GLY A 11 31.27 15.14 -26.25
C GLY A 11 31.25 14.70 -24.79
N LEU A 12 30.49 15.41 -23.95
CA LEU A 12 30.08 14.88 -22.65
C LEU A 12 28.91 13.92 -22.85
N THR A 13 29.18 12.62 -22.80
CA THR A 13 28.17 11.60 -22.58
C THR A 13 27.79 11.60 -21.10
N PHE A 14 26.63 12.16 -20.76
CA PHE A 14 25.98 11.90 -19.47
C PHE A 14 25.50 10.45 -19.46
N ALA A 15 26.23 9.57 -18.78
CA ALA A 15 25.72 8.27 -18.40
C ALA A 15 24.64 8.50 -17.34
N ALA A 16 23.37 8.29 -17.72
CA ALA A 16 22.27 8.22 -16.77
C ALA A 16 22.48 6.97 -15.90
N THR A 17 22.95 7.17 -14.67
CA THR A 17 22.91 6.16 -13.63
C THR A 17 21.46 5.89 -13.28
N ALA A 18 20.90 4.83 -13.87
CA ALA A 18 19.71 4.20 -13.34
C ALA A 18 20.04 3.73 -11.91
N PHE A 19 19.32 4.25 -10.92
CA PHE A 19 19.32 3.68 -9.57
C PHE A 19 18.57 2.33 -9.64
N ALA A 20 19.27 1.30 -10.12
CA ALA A 20 18.94 -0.06 -9.74
C ALA A 20 19.30 -0.18 -8.26
N VAL A 21 18.28 -0.22 -7.39
CA VAL A 21 18.49 -0.63 -6.00
C VAL A 21 18.91 -2.10 -6.07
N ALA A 22 20.21 -2.35 -5.95
CA ALA A 22 20.77 -3.68 -5.90
C ALA A 22 20.17 -4.41 -4.68
N GLN A 23 19.49 -5.52 -4.94
CA GLN A 23 18.90 -6.42 -3.96
C GLN A 23 19.97 -7.37 -3.40
N GLU A 24 21.13 -6.84 -2.99
CA GLU A 24 22.25 -7.60 -2.45
C GLU A 24 22.30 -7.47 -0.91
N ASP A 25 22.59 -8.61 -0.26
CA ASP A 25 22.89 -8.85 1.17
C ASP A 25 21.73 -8.96 2.19
N GLN A 26 20.67 -9.72 1.87
CA GLN A 26 19.85 -10.34 2.92
C GLN A 26 20.50 -11.66 3.39
N PRO A 27 20.70 -11.88 4.72
CA PRO A 27 21.35 -13.08 5.21
C PRO A 27 20.50 -14.32 4.87
N SER A 28 21.07 -15.24 4.09
CA SER A 28 20.43 -16.53 3.77
C SER A 28 20.37 -17.49 4.97
N SER A 29 21.09 -17.17 6.05
CA SER A 29 21.22 -17.94 7.28
C SER A 29 21.32 -17.02 8.50
N ILE A 30 20.45 -17.22 9.49
CA ILE A 30 20.24 -16.38 10.66
C ILE A 30 20.25 -17.27 11.91
N PRO A 31 21.27 -17.18 12.79
CA PRO A 31 21.29 -17.91 14.06
C PRO A 31 20.10 -17.52 14.94
N PHE A 32 19.32 -18.49 15.40
CA PHE A 32 18.11 -18.22 16.17
C PHE A 32 17.79 -19.36 17.15
N ALA A 33 17.54 -19.04 18.41
CA ALA A 33 17.07 -19.99 19.43
C ALA A 33 17.80 -21.35 19.49
N GLY A 34 19.12 -21.35 19.28
CA GLY A 34 19.97 -22.55 19.30
C GLY A 34 20.02 -23.35 17.98
N GLY A 35 19.33 -22.88 16.94
CA GLY A 35 19.38 -23.43 15.58
C GLY A 35 19.59 -22.32 14.55
N THR A 36 19.14 -22.56 13.32
CA THR A 36 19.34 -21.66 12.17
C THR A 36 18.04 -21.44 11.40
N LEU A 37 17.63 -20.17 11.27
CA LEU A 37 16.64 -19.76 10.28
C LEU A 37 17.33 -19.54 8.93
N SER A 38 16.69 -19.94 7.84
CA SER A 38 17.23 -19.77 6.48
C SER A 38 16.15 -19.36 5.49
N ILE A 39 16.55 -18.58 4.49
CA ILE A 39 15.72 -18.20 3.35
C ILE A 39 16.39 -18.76 2.10
N LYS A 40 15.69 -19.60 1.35
CA LYS A 40 16.19 -20.22 0.11
C LYS A 40 15.21 -20.06 -1.04
N GLU A 41 15.70 -19.55 -2.16
CA GLU A 41 14.95 -19.51 -3.40
C GLU A 41 14.92 -20.91 -4.05
N THR A 42 13.76 -21.27 -4.60
CA THR A 42 13.52 -22.52 -5.31
C THR A 42 13.68 -22.33 -6.81
N ALA A 43 13.67 -23.43 -7.58
CA ALA A 43 13.69 -23.35 -9.04
C ALA A 43 12.46 -22.63 -9.63
N ASP A 44 11.35 -22.60 -8.88
CA ASP A 44 10.09 -21.96 -9.28
C ASP A 44 10.01 -20.50 -8.80
N LEU A 45 11.13 -19.91 -8.35
CA LEU A 45 11.27 -18.55 -7.82
C LEU A 45 10.59 -18.27 -6.47
N ASP A 46 9.86 -19.25 -5.90
CA ASP A 46 9.41 -19.17 -4.51
C ASP A 46 10.60 -19.13 -3.57
N LYS A 47 10.44 -18.43 -2.44
CA LYS A 47 11.39 -18.43 -1.33
C LYS A 47 10.78 -19.18 -0.14
N ILE A 48 11.60 -20.04 0.47
CA ILE A 48 11.21 -20.85 1.63
C ILE A 48 11.93 -20.31 2.85
N LEU A 49 11.16 -19.93 3.87
CA LEU A 49 11.64 -19.72 5.24
C LEU A 49 11.65 -21.07 5.96
N ALA A 50 12.80 -21.47 6.52
CA ALA A 50 12.94 -22.72 7.25
C ALA A 50 13.77 -22.58 8.54
N PHE A 51 13.46 -23.37 9.56
CA PHE A 51 14.27 -23.55 10.77
C PHE A 51 14.90 -24.94 10.79
N ASP A 52 16.23 -25.02 10.81
CA ASP A 52 16.99 -26.28 10.74
C ASP A 52 16.51 -27.22 9.61
N GLY A 53 16.12 -26.63 8.49
CA GLY A 53 15.61 -27.33 7.30
C GLY A 53 14.11 -27.67 7.30
N LYS A 54 13.38 -27.42 8.39
CA LYS A 54 11.92 -27.53 8.44
C LYS A 54 11.28 -26.25 7.94
N GLU A 55 10.48 -26.35 6.87
CA GLU A 55 9.72 -25.24 6.29
C GLU A 55 8.74 -24.63 7.31
N LEU A 56 8.73 -23.31 7.39
CA LEU A 56 7.84 -22.50 8.23
C LEU A 56 6.86 -21.70 7.38
N ALA A 57 7.35 -21.12 6.28
CA ALA A 57 6.55 -20.33 5.36
C ALA A 57 7.18 -20.36 3.96
N ARG A 58 6.36 -20.11 2.94
CA ARG A 58 6.77 -20.07 1.54
C ARG A 58 5.95 -19.02 0.80
N ASN A 59 6.63 -18.15 0.07
CA ASN A 59 5.99 -17.27 -0.92
C ASN A 59 7.06 -16.68 -1.87
N TYR A 60 6.63 -15.94 -2.89
CA TYR A 60 7.51 -15.26 -3.85
C TYR A 60 8.43 -14.23 -3.16
N VAL A 61 7.89 -13.49 -2.20
CA VAL A 61 8.64 -12.59 -1.32
C VAL A 61 8.77 -13.22 0.06
N VAL A 62 10.02 -13.38 0.52
CA VAL A 62 10.37 -13.69 1.91
C VAL A 62 11.60 -12.87 2.26
N TYR A 63 11.47 -11.97 3.24
CA TYR A 63 12.56 -11.14 3.74
C TYR A 63 12.66 -11.24 5.27
N TYR A 64 13.88 -11.24 5.77
CA TYR A 64 14.12 -11.01 7.18
C TYR A 64 14.00 -9.50 7.45
N ASP A 65 13.14 -9.13 8.40
CA ASP A 65 13.07 -7.76 8.92
C ASP A 65 14.12 -7.61 10.02
N ARG A 66 13.86 -8.23 11.18
CA ARG A 66 14.73 -8.13 12.35
C ARG A 66 14.43 -9.20 13.41
N THR A 67 15.29 -9.25 14.42
CA THR A 67 15.06 -10.00 15.66
C THR A 67 14.90 -9.00 16.79
N VAL A 68 13.89 -9.19 17.62
CA VAL A 68 13.66 -8.42 18.84
C VAL A 68 13.70 -9.34 20.06
N ASP A 69 13.93 -8.75 21.23
CA ASP A 69 13.87 -9.43 22.52
C ASP A 69 12.66 -8.89 23.28
N LEU A 70 11.70 -9.76 23.60
CA LEU A 70 10.48 -9.42 24.31
C LEU A 70 10.46 -10.21 25.61
N ASP A 71 10.71 -9.52 26.73
CA ASP A 71 10.86 -10.09 28.08
C ASP A 71 11.74 -11.35 28.11
N GLY A 72 12.93 -11.28 27.51
CA GLY A 72 13.89 -12.40 27.46
C GLY A 72 13.59 -13.44 26.37
N THR A 73 12.48 -13.32 25.65
CA THR A 73 12.15 -14.18 24.50
C THR A 73 12.63 -13.54 23.20
N LYS A 74 13.55 -14.20 22.51
CA LYS A 74 13.93 -13.81 21.15
C LYS A 74 12.83 -14.12 20.15
N VAL A 75 12.48 -13.12 19.34
CA VAL A 75 11.44 -13.18 18.31
C VAL A 75 11.99 -12.66 16.99
N ALA A 76 11.96 -13.49 15.94
CA ALA A 76 12.37 -13.09 14.60
C ALA A 76 11.13 -12.75 13.75
N LEU A 77 11.21 -11.65 13.01
CA LEU A 77 10.14 -11.15 12.15
C LEU A 77 10.54 -11.27 10.69
N PHE A 78 9.62 -11.81 9.89
CA PHE A 78 9.78 -11.96 8.45
C PHE A 78 8.61 -11.33 7.72
N ALA A 79 8.89 -10.69 6.59
CA ALA A 79 7.88 -10.26 5.64
C ALA A 79 7.69 -11.36 4.59
N VAL A 80 6.47 -11.91 4.47
CA VAL A 80 6.13 -13.01 3.55
C VAL A 80 4.92 -12.63 2.71
N GLY A 81 5.00 -12.73 1.38
CA GLY A 81 3.86 -12.40 0.50
C GLY A 81 4.12 -12.62 -0.98
N ASP A 82 3.09 -12.38 -1.79
CA ASP A 82 3.11 -12.64 -3.24
C ASP A 82 3.98 -11.65 -4.03
N GLY A 83 4.36 -10.54 -3.40
CA GLY A 83 5.04 -9.42 -4.06
C GLY A 83 4.10 -8.54 -4.89
N GLY A 84 4.68 -7.61 -5.65
CA GLY A 84 3.92 -6.60 -6.39
C GLY A 84 3.67 -5.32 -5.58
N ASN A 85 2.76 -4.48 -6.08
CA ASN A 85 2.44 -3.17 -5.51
C ASN A 85 0.99 -3.06 -5.00
N ALA A 86 0.20 -4.12 -5.11
CA ALA A 86 -1.22 -4.11 -4.75
C ALA A 86 -1.44 -4.38 -3.26
N CYS A 87 -0.70 -5.33 -2.68
CA CYS A 87 -0.76 -5.68 -1.26
C CYS A 87 0.65 -5.79 -0.67
N GLY A 88 0.76 -5.45 0.61
CA GLY A 88 1.98 -5.66 1.37
C GLY A 88 2.18 -7.13 1.75
N PRO A 89 3.39 -7.53 2.15
CA PRO A 89 3.60 -8.85 2.73
C PRO A 89 2.99 -8.96 4.14
N ALA A 90 2.56 -10.16 4.52
CA ALA A 90 2.22 -10.50 5.89
C ALA A 90 3.47 -10.50 6.77
N THR A 91 3.30 -10.30 8.08
CA THR A 91 4.37 -10.51 9.06
C THR A 91 4.28 -11.91 9.64
N VAL A 92 5.30 -12.74 9.41
CA VAL A 92 5.48 -14.02 10.08
C VAL A 92 6.37 -13.83 11.30
N ILE A 93 5.81 -14.08 12.47
CA ILE A 93 6.45 -13.99 13.78
C ILE A 93 6.98 -15.38 14.13
N VAL A 94 8.27 -15.50 14.43
CA VAL A 94 8.93 -16.76 14.78
C VAL A 94 9.53 -16.65 16.16
N TRP A 95 9.19 -17.57 17.07
CA TRP A 95 9.76 -17.61 18.42
C TRP A 95 9.89 -19.02 18.93
N LYS A 96 10.66 -19.21 20.00
CA LYS A 96 10.79 -20.50 20.69
C LYS A 96 10.63 -20.28 22.19
N PRO A 97 9.51 -20.70 22.80
CA PRO A 97 9.36 -20.67 24.25
C PRO A 97 10.46 -21.45 24.95
N GLU A 98 10.79 -21.09 26.19
CA GLU A 98 11.78 -21.81 26.99
C GLU A 98 11.38 -23.30 27.13
N GLY A 99 12.31 -24.20 26.80
CA GLY A 99 12.06 -25.65 26.79
C GLY A 99 11.04 -26.14 25.75
N GLY A 100 10.52 -25.25 24.91
CA GLY A 100 9.48 -25.55 23.92
C GLY A 100 9.99 -25.76 22.50
N GLU A 101 9.05 -26.10 21.62
CA GLU A 101 9.28 -26.12 20.16
C GLU A 101 9.19 -24.72 19.55
N LEU A 102 9.78 -24.56 18.37
CA LEU A 102 9.62 -23.34 17.58
C LEU A 102 8.15 -23.14 17.20
N LYS A 103 7.65 -21.92 17.35
CA LYS A 103 6.30 -21.49 17.01
C LYS A 103 6.34 -20.41 15.94
N THR A 104 5.23 -20.31 15.22
CA THR A 104 4.99 -19.26 14.24
C THR A 104 3.57 -18.74 14.37
N GLU A 105 3.39 -17.45 14.09
CA GLU A 105 2.08 -16.79 13.99
C GLU A 105 2.16 -15.73 12.91
N THR A 106 1.09 -15.55 12.15
CA THR A 106 1.05 -14.65 11.00
C THR A 106 0.08 -13.51 11.26
N VAL A 107 0.48 -12.30 10.88
CA VAL A 107 -0.37 -11.10 10.93
C VAL A 107 -0.50 -10.52 9.53
N GLY A 108 -1.73 -10.13 9.15
CA GLY A 108 -2.00 -9.46 7.88
C GLY A 108 -1.99 -10.38 6.66
N GLU A 109 -2.61 -11.56 6.74
CA GLU A 109 -2.66 -12.54 5.64
C GLU A 109 -3.41 -12.04 4.40
N ASP A 110 -4.40 -11.15 4.56
CA ASP A 110 -5.25 -10.71 3.43
C ASP A 110 -4.55 -9.75 2.47
N CYS A 111 -3.89 -8.71 2.98
CA CYS A 111 -3.25 -7.67 2.16
C CYS A 111 -2.04 -7.02 2.87
N GLY A 112 -1.36 -7.82 3.69
CA GLY A 112 -0.16 -7.43 4.41
C GLY A 112 -0.42 -6.90 5.81
N ALA A 113 0.64 -6.90 6.62
CA ALA A 113 0.65 -6.27 7.93
C ALA A 113 1.40 -4.94 7.89
N PRO A 114 0.98 -3.94 8.68
CA PRO A 114 1.82 -2.80 8.95
C PRO A 114 3.11 -3.25 9.65
N PRO A 115 4.21 -2.50 9.54
CA PRO A 115 5.42 -2.78 10.29
C PRO A 115 5.12 -2.87 11.79
N ALA A 116 5.55 -3.96 12.43
CA ALA A 116 5.38 -4.12 13.87
C ALA A 116 6.18 -3.05 14.63
N ALA A 117 5.57 -2.39 15.61
CA ALA A 117 6.26 -1.63 16.63
C ALA A 117 6.61 -2.56 17.79
N ALA A 118 7.89 -2.65 18.17
CA ALA A 118 8.32 -3.49 19.29
C ALA A 118 8.45 -2.67 20.57
N THR A 119 7.98 -3.24 21.66
CA THR A 119 8.13 -2.75 23.04
C THR A 119 8.92 -3.78 23.86
N GLU A 120 9.02 -3.60 25.18
CA GLU A 120 9.69 -4.58 26.05
C GLU A 120 8.91 -5.90 26.15
N ASP A 121 7.58 -5.84 26.11
CA ASP A 121 6.68 -6.95 26.42
C ASP A 121 5.87 -7.44 25.20
N GLY A 122 5.85 -6.70 24.10
CA GLY A 122 5.07 -7.08 22.93
C GLY A 122 5.36 -6.35 21.64
N LEU A 123 4.71 -6.83 20.58
CA LEU A 123 4.60 -6.21 19.28
C LEU A 123 3.24 -5.54 19.13
N TYR A 124 3.20 -4.41 18.43
CA TYR A 124 1.96 -3.70 18.11
C TYR A 124 1.88 -3.46 16.60
N PHE A 125 0.72 -3.74 16.04
CA PHE A 125 0.40 -3.57 14.63
C PHE A 125 -0.64 -2.47 14.50
N VAL A 126 -0.20 -1.28 14.07
CA VAL A 126 -1.06 -0.12 13.88
C VAL A 126 -1.50 -0.07 12.41
N PRO A 127 -2.80 -0.24 12.10
CA PRO A 127 -3.25 -0.43 10.73
C PRO A 127 -3.07 0.83 9.88
N TYR A 128 -2.80 0.62 8.58
CA TYR A 128 -2.97 1.67 7.57
C TYR A 128 -4.46 1.81 7.25
N LEU A 129 -5.04 2.96 7.58
CA LEU A 129 -6.46 3.20 7.40
C LEU A 129 -6.73 3.77 6.01
N ARG A 130 -7.69 3.19 5.32
CA ARG A 130 -8.21 3.71 4.05
C ARG A 130 -9.30 4.73 4.34
N PRO A 131 -9.58 5.66 3.41
CA PRO A 131 -10.68 6.59 3.56
C PRO A 131 -12.00 5.88 3.89
N GLY A 132 -12.61 6.24 5.03
CA GLY A 132 -13.85 5.65 5.51
C GLY A 132 -13.70 4.38 6.35
N SER A 133 -12.52 3.74 6.35
CA SER A 133 -12.33 2.47 7.04
C SER A 133 -12.16 2.62 8.55
N THR A 134 -12.49 1.54 9.24
CA THR A 134 -12.19 1.28 10.65
C THR A 134 -11.43 -0.05 10.71
N ALA A 135 -10.38 -0.14 11.54
CA ALA A 135 -9.57 -1.35 11.65
C ALA A 135 -9.01 -1.55 13.06
N ASP A 136 -8.76 -2.81 13.41
CA ASP A 136 -8.23 -3.20 14.70
C ASP A 136 -6.76 -2.81 14.84
N VAL A 137 -6.41 -2.27 16.01
CA VAL A 137 -5.04 -2.26 16.50
C VAL A 137 -4.80 -3.59 17.18
N GLN A 138 -3.78 -4.30 16.76
CA GLN A 138 -3.45 -5.61 17.30
C GLN A 138 -2.16 -5.54 18.12
N SER A 139 -2.11 -6.28 19.22
CA SER A 139 -0.87 -6.57 19.93
C SER A 139 -0.57 -8.05 19.86
N TRP A 140 0.69 -8.40 19.98
CA TRP A 140 1.16 -9.77 20.07
C TRP A 140 2.25 -9.89 21.13
N SER A 141 2.21 -10.96 21.93
CA SER A 141 3.31 -11.33 22.82
C SER A 141 3.53 -12.85 22.78
N PRO A 142 4.72 -13.35 23.18
CA PRO A 142 4.99 -14.78 23.22
C PRO A 142 4.03 -15.59 24.11
N GLU A 143 3.47 -14.96 25.15
CA GLU A 143 2.57 -15.57 26.13
C GLU A 143 1.10 -15.52 25.69
N GLU A 144 0.65 -14.38 25.17
CA GLU A 144 -0.77 -14.13 24.88
C GLU A 144 -1.16 -14.42 23.42
N GLY A 145 -0.19 -14.43 22.49
CA GLY A 145 -0.48 -14.47 21.06
C GLY A 145 -1.12 -13.18 20.55
N LEU A 146 -1.67 -13.21 19.34
CA LEU A 146 -2.30 -12.05 18.72
C LEU A 146 -3.64 -11.73 19.38
N ARG A 147 -3.84 -10.46 19.75
CA ARG A 147 -5.11 -9.95 20.26
C ARG A 147 -5.41 -8.55 19.77
N VAL A 148 -6.69 -8.20 19.73
CA VAL A 148 -7.15 -6.83 19.47
C VAL A 148 -7.03 -6.02 20.75
N VAL A 149 -6.43 -4.84 20.66
CA VAL A 149 -6.20 -3.93 21.81
C VAL A 149 -6.87 -2.57 21.65
N GLY A 150 -7.43 -2.32 20.48
CA GLY A 150 -8.18 -1.11 20.19
C GLY A 150 -8.69 -1.13 18.77
N GLU A 151 -9.43 -0.10 18.44
CA GLU A 151 -9.98 0.14 17.10
C GLU A 151 -9.58 1.55 16.68
N MET A 152 -9.15 1.71 15.44
CA MET A 152 -8.85 3.01 14.85
C MET A 152 -9.72 3.26 13.62
N ARG A 153 -10.08 4.52 13.40
CA ARG A 153 -10.84 4.98 12.23
C ARG A 153 -10.07 6.03 11.46
N PHE A 154 -10.14 5.96 10.14
CA PHE A 154 -9.60 6.99 9.27
C PHE A 154 -10.13 8.37 9.66
N THR A 155 -9.22 9.33 9.81
CA THR A 155 -9.56 10.73 10.06
C THR A 155 -8.71 11.59 9.12
N PRO A 156 -9.30 12.48 8.31
CA PRO A 156 -8.53 13.38 7.45
C PRO A 156 -7.69 14.35 8.30
N GLN A 157 -6.70 15.00 7.69
CA GLN A 157 -5.90 16.01 8.38
C GLN A 157 -6.81 17.14 8.89
N PRO A 158 -6.74 17.46 10.20
CA PRO A 158 -7.61 18.48 10.78
C PRO A 158 -7.36 19.84 10.15
N ASP A 159 -8.41 20.65 10.10
CA ASP A 159 -8.39 22.06 9.66
C ASP A 159 -7.93 22.34 8.23
N THR A 160 -7.72 21.32 7.40
CA THR A 160 -7.41 21.47 5.98
C THR A 160 -8.66 21.80 5.15
N LYS A 161 -8.50 22.66 4.14
CA LYS A 161 -9.56 23.25 3.33
C LYS A 161 -9.33 23.03 1.84
N TRP A 162 -10.35 23.30 1.02
CA TRP A 162 -10.24 23.26 -0.45
C TRP A 162 -9.07 24.05 -1.03
N ALA A 163 -8.70 25.16 -0.37
CA ALA A 163 -7.60 26.02 -0.82
C ALA A 163 -6.21 25.39 -0.56
N ASP A 164 -6.11 24.41 0.33
CA ASP A 164 -4.86 23.71 0.68
C ASP A 164 -4.55 22.56 -0.29
N ILE A 165 -5.51 22.20 -1.16
CA ILE A 165 -5.29 21.20 -2.20
C ILE A 165 -4.43 21.83 -3.29
N ASP A 166 -3.24 21.25 -3.48
CA ASP A 166 -2.35 21.55 -4.61
C ASP A 166 -2.42 20.39 -5.62
N PRO A 167 -3.14 20.56 -6.75
CA PRO A 167 -3.29 19.51 -7.76
C PRO A 167 -1.98 19.07 -8.43
N ALA A 168 -0.85 19.74 -8.19
CA ALA A 168 0.46 19.29 -8.68
C ALA A 168 1.15 18.31 -7.71
N LYS A 169 0.70 18.23 -6.46
CA LYS A 169 1.25 17.33 -5.43
C LYS A 169 0.46 16.04 -5.27
N ILE A 170 -0.68 15.93 -5.93
CA ILE A 170 -1.52 14.72 -5.88
C ILE A 170 -0.87 13.66 -6.76
N THR A 171 -0.40 12.59 -6.13
CA THR A 171 0.26 11.44 -6.77
C THR A 171 -0.55 10.17 -6.67
N HIS A 172 -1.53 10.13 -5.76
CA HIS A 172 -2.47 9.05 -5.56
C HIS A 172 -3.84 9.62 -5.16
N PRO A 173 -4.98 8.99 -5.51
CA PRO A 173 -6.33 9.43 -5.10
C PRO A 173 -6.47 9.63 -3.59
N TYR A 174 -5.79 8.81 -2.79
CA TYR A 174 -5.81 8.92 -1.32
C TYR A 174 -5.19 10.21 -0.79
N ASP A 175 -4.31 10.87 -1.54
CA ASP A 175 -3.76 12.18 -1.16
C ASP A 175 -4.88 13.23 -1.02
N LEU A 176 -5.96 13.11 -1.79
CA LEU A 176 -7.12 13.99 -1.70
C LEU A 176 -7.94 13.75 -0.45
N PHE A 177 -8.12 12.49 -0.04
CA PHE A 177 -8.88 12.13 1.17
C PHE A 177 -8.18 12.54 2.46
N ALA A 178 -6.89 12.85 2.42
CA ALA A 178 -6.20 13.49 3.55
C ALA A 178 -6.69 14.92 3.82
N ASN A 179 -7.31 15.59 2.83
CA ASN A 179 -7.90 16.91 3.00
C ASN A 179 -9.32 16.82 3.60
N GLY A 180 -9.59 17.58 4.65
CA GLY A 180 -10.84 17.55 5.42
C GLY A 180 -12.06 17.98 4.60
N ASP A 181 -11.97 19.11 3.88
CA ASP A 181 -13.07 19.58 3.04
C ASP A 181 -13.39 18.61 1.88
N PHE A 182 -12.37 18.01 1.26
CA PHE A 182 -12.55 16.96 0.24
C PHE A 182 -13.20 15.71 0.84
N TYR A 183 -12.68 15.23 1.97
CA TYR A 183 -13.20 14.06 2.67
C TYR A 183 -14.68 14.25 3.05
N ASP A 184 -15.06 15.41 3.57
CA ASP A 184 -16.44 15.73 3.92
C ASP A 184 -17.36 15.74 2.69
N ALA A 185 -16.88 16.27 1.56
CA ALA A 185 -17.62 16.23 0.30
C ALA A 185 -17.78 14.81 -0.24
N ALA A 186 -16.71 14.01 -0.19
CA ALA A 186 -16.75 12.61 -0.60
C ALA A 186 -17.71 11.82 0.29
N LYS A 187 -17.62 11.96 1.62
CA LYS A 187 -18.53 11.34 2.57
C LYS A 187 -19.99 11.76 2.35
N LYS A 188 -20.24 13.02 2.03
CA LYS A 188 -21.60 13.52 1.72
C LYS A 188 -22.19 12.88 0.47
N VAL A 189 -21.36 12.63 -0.54
CA VAL A 189 -21.78 12.07 -1.84
C VAL A 189 -21.90 10.54 -1.78
N LEU A 190 -20.95 9.87 -1.12
CA LEU A 190 -20.84 8.42 -1.07
C LEU A 190 -21.59 7.78 0.11
N GLY A 191 -21.72 8.49 1.24
CA GLY A 191 -22.29 7.93 2.46
C GLY A 191 -21.55 6.65 2.86
N ASP A 192 -22.31 5.57 3.02
CA ASP A 192 -21.79 4.25 3.42
C ASP A 192 -20.94 3.57 2.32
N LYS A 193 -20.92 4.11 1.10
CA LYS A 193 -20.08 3.61 -0.02
C LYS A 193 -18.65 4.16 -0.01
N LEU A 194 -18.32 5.04 0.92
CA LEU A 194 -17.02 5.68 0.97
C LEU A 194 -15.87 4.66 1.04
N GLU A 195 -15.99 3.65 1.91
CA GLU A 195 -14.95 2.64 2.07
C GLU A 195 -14.83 1.75 0.82
N ASP A 196 -15.94 1.30 0.25
CA ASP A 196 -15.96 0.45 -0.95
C ASP A 196 -15.31 1.17 -2.15
N VAL A 197 -15.67 2.44 -2.38
CA VAL A 197 -15.09 3.24 -3.46
C VAL A 197 -13.62 3.56 -3.18
N ALA A 198 -13.25 3.82 -1.92
CA ALA A 198 -11.85 3.99 -1.57
C ALA A 198 -11.05 2.72 -1.88
N LEU A 199 -11.57 1.53 -1.54
CA LEU A 199 -10.95 0.25 -1.89
C LEU A 199 -10.80 0.08 -3.41
N ALA A 200 -11.82 0.45 -4.18
CA ALA A 200 -11.79 0.46 -5.64
C ALA A 200 -10.77 1.45 -6.24
N LEU A 201 -10.23 2.38 -5.45
CA LEU A 201 -9.20 3.34 -5.85
C LEU A 201 -7.81 3.00 -5.28
N SER A 202 -7.67 1.86 -4.58
CA SER A 202 -6.44 1.55 -3.83
C SER A 202 -5.24 1.19 -4.71
N VAL A 203 -5.45 0.44 -5.79
CA VAL A 203 -4.41 0.19 -6.79
C VAL A 203 -4.58 1.20 -7.91
N SER A 204 -3.84 2.30 -7.84
CA SER A 204 -3.99 3.40 -8.78
C SER A 204 -2.70 4.14 -9.07
N GLY A 205 -2.71 4.91 -10.16
CA GLY A 205 -1.66 5.86 -10.50
C GLY A 205 -2.01 7.29 -10.08
N GLY A 206 -1.13 8.22 -10.47
CA GLY A 206 -1.41 9.65 -10.33
C GLY A 206 -2.57 10.09 -11.24
N PRO A 207 -3.35 11.10 -10.82
CA PRO A 207 -4.48 11.57 -11.58
C PRO A 207 -4.10 12.38 -12.82
N ASP A 208 -4.99 12.35 -13.81
CA ASP A 208 -4.98 13.17 -15.01
C ASP A 208 -5.80 14.45 -14.82
N LYS A 209 -5.71 15.36 -15.81
CA LYS A 209 -6.48 16.60 -15.84
C LYS A 209 -7.29 16.73 -17.12
N THR A 210 -8.55 17.13 -17.01
CA THR A 210 -9.35 17.55 -18.17
C THR A 210 -8.87 18.90 -18.70
N ALA A 211 -9.38 19.30 -19.87
CA ALA A 211 -9.07 20.60 -20.48
C ALA A 211 -9.51 21.79 -19.61
N SER A 212 -10.58 21.64 -18.80
CA SER A 212 -11.05 22.67 -17.88
C SER A 212 -10.28 22.73 -16.55
N GLY A 213 -9.40 21.75 -16.33
CA GLY A 213 -8.57 21.60 -15.13
C GLY A 213 -9.17 20.72 -14.04
N VAL A 214 -10.23 19.94 -14.33
CA VAL A 214 -10.76 18.94 -13.38
C VAL A 214 -9.75 17.81 -13.24
N LEU A 215 -9.41 17.46 -12.00
CA LEU A 215 -8.53 16.35 -11.69
C LEU A 215 -9.36 15.06 -11.67
N TYR A 216 -8.89 14.00 -12.30
CA TYR A 216 -9.59 12.71 -12.29
C TYR A 216 -8.63 11.53 -12.33
N GLY A 217 -9.10 10.36 -11.93
CA GLY A 217 -8.32 9.14 -12.03
C GLY A 217 -9.17 7.91 -11.77
N SER A 218 -8.55 6.75 -11.91
CA SER A 218 -9.16 5.47 -11.63
C SER A 218 -8.18 4.55 -10.91
N GLY A 219 -8.73 3.51 -10.29
CA GLY A 219 -7.96 2.42 -9.70
C GLY A 219 -8.76 1.13 -9.75
N CYS A 220 -8.21 0.10 -9.13
CA CYS A 220 -8.90 -1.16 -8.93
C CYS A 220 -8.77 -1.67 -7.49
N ILE A 221 -9.62 -2.65 -7.19
CA ILE A 221 -9.52 -3.49 -5.99
C ILE A 221 -8.30 -4.40 -6.15
N PRO A 222 -7.45 -4.57 -5.11
CA PRO A 222 -6.29 -5.47 -5.17
C PRO A 222 -6.72 -6.87 -5.60
N HIS A 223 -5.95 -7.47 -6.51
CA HIS A 223 -6.20 -8.79 -7.09
C HIS A 223 -7.51 -8.95 -7.91
N ALA A 224 -8.27 -7.87 -8.13
CA ALA A 224 -9.57 -7.92 -8.81
C ALA A 224 -9.77 -6.77 -9.83
N CYS A 225 -8.69 -6.34 -10.49
CA CYS A 225 -8.77 -5.31 -11.52
C CYS A 225 -9.61 -5.77 -12.73
N GLY A 226 -10.49 -4.89 -13.20
CA GLY A 226 -11.45 -5.13 -14.29
C GLY A 226 -12.82 -5.64 -13.83
N GLY A 227 -13.03 -5.86 -12.53
CA GLY A 227 -14.32 -6.34 -11.99
C GLY A 227 -15.00 -5.40 -11.01
N GLY A 228 -14.30 -4.36 -10.53
CA GLY A 228 -14.79 -3.46 -9.49
C GLY A 228 -14.03 -2.14 -9.47
N ASP A 229 -13.56 -1.70 -10.63
CA ASP A 229 -12.68 -0.54 -10.75
C ASP A 229 -13.38 0.75 -10.33
N GLY A 230 -12.65 1.58 -9.60
CA GLY A 230 -13.12 2.85 -9.11
C GLY A 230 -12.70 4.00 -10.02
N PHE A 231 -13.51 5.05 -10.05
CA PHE A 231 -13.21 6.32 -10.70
C PHE A 231 -13.51 7.46 -9.72
N PHE A 232 -12.71 8.51 -9.79
CA PHE A 232 -13.03 9.78 -9.13
C PHE A 232 -12.74 10.96 -10.07
N ALA A 233 -13.46 12.06 -9.84
CA ALA A 233 -13.11 13.36 -10.36
C ALA A 233 -13.38 14.46 -9.33
N PHE A 234 -12.59 15.53 -9.43
CA PHE A 234 -12.55 16.62 -8.49
C PHE A 234 -12.40 17.96 -9.23
N ASP A 235 -13.35 18.85 -9.02
CA ASP A 235 -13.27 20.24 -9.47
C ASP A 235 -13.07 21.19 -8.28
N GLN A 236 -11.86 21.73 -8.15
CA GLN A 236 -11.50 22.66 -7.10
C GLN A 236 -12.27 23.99 -7.18
N LYS A 237 -12.64 24.43 -8.39
CA LYS A 237 -13.32 25.72 -8.59
C LYS A 237 -14.75 25.67 -8.09
N THR A 238 -15.45 24.57 -8.38
CA THR A 238 -16.84 24.36 -7.96
C THR A 238 -16.96 23.61 -6.64
N LYS A 239 -15.84 23.10 -6.10
CA LYS A 239 -15.80 22.28 -4.88
C LYS A 239 -16.70 21.05 -4.99
N ALA A 240 -16.70 20.46 -6.18
CA ALA A 240 -17.51 19.30 -6.53
C ALA A 240 -16.64 18.05 -6.67
N VAL A 241 -17.19 16.91 -6.23
CA VAL A 241 -16.56 15.60 -6.32
C VAL A 241 -17.53 14.62 -6.98
N TYR A 242 -16.98 13.72 -7.76
CA TYR A 242 -17.70 12.72 -8.54
C TYR A 242 -16.99 11.39 -8.38
N PHE A 243 -17.74 10.32 -8.22
CA PHE A 243 -17.22 8.98 -8.01
C PHE A 243 -18.03 7.99 -8.81
N ALA A 244 -17.37 6.97 -9.35
CA ALA A 244 -18.07 5.83 -9.92
C ALA A 244 -17.33 4.53 -9.57
N GLN A 245 -18.04 3.41 -9.58
CA GLN A 245 -17.46 2.09 -9.39
C GLN A 245 -18.12 1.12 -10.36
N GLN A 246 -17.32 0.28 -11.03
CA GLN A 246 -17.87 -0.83 -11.79
C GLN A 246 -18.63 -1.79 -10.87
N GLY A 247 -19.75 -2.30 -11.37
CA GLY A 247 -20.50 -3.39 -10.76
C GLY A 247 -21.01 -4.33 -11.83
N ASP A 248 -21.96 -5.21 -11.48
CA ASP A 248 -22.49 -6.21 -12.41
C ASP A 248 -23.39 -5.63 -13.53
N GLY A 249 -23.71 -4.34 -13.45
CA GLY A 249 -24.57 -3.62 -14.40
C GLY A 249 -23.83 -3.16 -15.67
N ALA A 250 -24.61 -2.76 -16.67
CA ALA A 250 -24.06 -2.18 -17.91
C ALA A 250 -23.48 -0.77 -17.70
N GLU A 251 -23.94 -0.06 -16.67
CA GLU A 251 -23.42 1.24 -16.25
C GLU A 251 -22.84 1.10 -14.83
N PRO A 252 -21.73 1.79 -14.51
CA PRO A 252 -21.19 1.81 -13.17
C PRO A 252 -22.14 2.56 -12.24
N ASP A 253 -22.11 2.18 -10.97
CA ASP A 253 -22.74 2.98 -9.94
C ASP A 253 -22.01 4.32 -9.83
N ALA A 254 -22.75 5.42 -9.83
CA ALA A 254 -22.19 6.77 -9.88
C ALA A 254 -22.79 7.70 -8.83
N TRP A 255 -21.92 8.50 -8.20
CA TRP A 255 -22.28 9.44 -7.15
C TRP A 255 -21.63 10.81 -7.40
N PRO A 256 -22.40 11.91 -7.47
CA PRO A 256 -23.88 11.96 -7.55
C PRO A 256 -24.41 11.26 -8.82
N ALA A 257 -25.72 11.23 -9.05
CA ALA A 257 -26.31 10.58 -10.22
C ALA A 257 -25.65 11.04 -11.54
N LEU A 258 -25.37 10.09 -12.44
CA LEU A 258 -24.53 10.28 -13.62
C LEU A 258 -25.02 11.37 -14.59
N ASP A 259 -26.33 11.58 -14.68
CA ASP A 259 -26.97 12.61 -15.50
C ASP A 259 -26.65 14.04 -15.04
N THR A 260 -26.28 14.21 -13.77
CA THR A 260 -25.87 15.50 -13.20
C THR A 260 -24.43 15.89 -13.53
N TRP A 261 -23.62 14.96 -14.06
CA TRP A 261 -22.20 15.18 -14.26
C TRP A 261 -21.92 16.13 -15.44
N PRO A 262 -20.84 16.92 -15.38
CA PRO A 262 -20.29 17.57 -16.58
C PRO A 262 -19.92 16.53 -17.64
N ALA A 263 -20.15 16.87 -18.92
CA ALA A 263 -19.90 15.96 -20.03
C ALA A 263 -18.45 15.47 -20.08
N GLU A 264 -17.48 16.36 -19.84
CA GLU A 264 -16.06 16.00 -19.84
C GLU A 264 -15.70 14.96 -18.76
N ILE A 265 -16.37 14.99 -17.60
CA ILE A 265 -16.14 14.04 -16.50
C ILE A 265 -16.73 12.68 -16.85
N ARG A 266 -17.92 12.64 -17.45
CA ARG A 266 -18.50 11.37 -17.95
C ARG A 266 -17.63 10.70 -19.00
N GLU A 267 -17.09 11.49 -19.93
CA GLU A 267 -16.21 10.97 -20.97
C GLU A 267 -14.86 10.52 -20.43
N ALA A 268 -14.32 11.18 -19.40
CA ALA A 268 -13.14 10.69 -18.67
C ALA A 268 -13.43 9.35 -17.98
N MET A 269 -14.53 9.26 -17.25
CA MET A 269 -14.95 8.04 -16.54
C MET A 269 -15.13 6.84 -17.48
N LYS A 270 -15.83 7.02 -18.60
CA LYS A 270 -16.00 5.97 -19.62
C LYS A 270 -14.67 5.41 -20.11
N LYS A 271 -13.71 6.29 -20.40
CA LYS A 271 -12.38 5.87 -20.88
C LYS A 271 -11.58 5.14 -19.80
N SER A 272 -11.77 5.52 -18.54
CA SER A 272 -11.05 4.96 -17.41
C SER A 272 -11.56 3.59 -16.98
N ILE A 273 -12.88 3.40 -16.89
CA ILE A 273 -13.47 2.21 -16.25
C ILE A 273 -14.66 1.58 -17.03
N GLN A 274 -14.92 1.97 -18.27
CA GLN A 274 -15.96 1.34 -19.11
C GLN A 274 -15.39 0.95 -20.49
N GLN A 275 -14.34 0.13 -20.48
CA GLN A 275 -13.72 -0.39 -21.71
C GLN A 275 -14.40 -1.67 -22.21
#